data_AF-A0A1R1Q7Z9-F1
#
_entry.id   AF-A0A1R1Q7Z9-F1
#
_cell.length_a   1.000
_cell.length_b   1.000
_cell.length_c   1.000
_cell.angle_alpha   90.00
_cell.angle_beta   90.00
_cell.angle_gamma   90.00
#
_symmetry.space_group_name_H-M   'P 1'
#
loop_
_entity.id
_entity.type
_entity.pdbx_description
1 polymer ?
#
loop_
_entity_poly.entity_id
_entity_poly.type
_entity_poly.pdbx_seq_one_letter_code
_entity_poly.pdbx_strand_id
1 'polypeptide(L)'
;MNWLDLVAYFFGGAFLTNAIPHVVAGMMGEAFQSPFAKPPGEGLSSSTVNIVWGFFNLAVGYLLVCRVGDFGLRTTSDVAALGLGGLLIGLFLARRFGRFHGGNEPQRT
;
A
#
# COMPACT_ATOMS: atom_id res chain seq x y z
N MET A 1 -17.39 5.89 -18.73
CA MET A 1 -16.23 5.67 -17.86
C MET A 1 -15.00 6.23 -18.55
N ASN A 2 -14.33 7.19 -17.93
CA ASN A 2 -13.07 7.68 -18.45
C ASN A 2 -11.99 6.65 -18.08
N TRP A 3 -11.16 6.24 -19.02
CA TRP A 3 -10.05 5.32 -18.72
C TRP A 3 -9.11 5.90 -17.66
N LEU A 4 -9.03 7.24 -17.56
CA LEU A 4 -8.31 7.94 -16.50
C LEU A 4 -8.87 7.66 -15.10
N ASP A 5 -10.19 7.46 -14.95
CA ASP A 5 -10.81 7.11 -13.66
C ASP A 5 -10.34 5.72 -13.22
N LEU A 6 -10.30 4.75 -14.16
CA LEU A 6 -9.80 3.40 -13.88
C LEU A 6 -8.33 3.41 -13.47
N VAL A 7 -7.50 4.24 -14.13
CA VAL A 7 -6.10 4.43 -13.75
C VAL A 7 -6.00 5.04 -12.35
N ALA A 8 -6.82 6.06 -12.04
CA ALA A 8 -6.86 6.65 -10.72
C ALA A 8 -7.27 5.62 -9.66
N TYR A 9 -8.29 4.81 -9.90
CA TYR A 9 -8.74 3.77 -8.97
C TYR A 9 -7.68 2.69 -8.78
N PHE A 10 -7.00 2.26 -9.85
CA PHE A 10 -5.88 1.33 -9.76
C PHE A 10 -4.78 1.83 -8.82
N PHE A 11 -4.31 3.06 -9.01
CA PHE A 11 -3.31 3.65 -8.11
C PHE A 11 -3.89 3.92 -6.72
N GLY A 12 -5.17 4.29 -6.62
CA GLY A 12 -5.87 4.43 -5.35
C GLY A 12 -5.79 3.16 -4.51
N GLY A 13 -6.08 2.01 -5.12
CA GLY A 13 -5.95 0.71 -4.48
C GLY A 13 -4.51 0.42 -4.06
N ALA A 14 -3.54 0.74 -4.90
CA ALA A 14 -2.14 0.56 -4.58
C ALA A 14 -1.70 1.40 -3.36
N PHE A 15 -2.07 2.69 -3.30
CA PHE A 15 -1.77 3.54 -2.15
C PHE A 15 -2.49 3.09 -0.87
N LEU A 16 -3.77 2.72 -0.97
CA LEU A 16 -4.52 2.22 0.19
C LEU A 16 -3.91 0.94 0.77
N THR A 17 -3.52 -0.02 -0.07
CA THR A 17 -2.85 -1.24 0.39
C THR A 17 -1.44 -0.96 0.91
N ASN A 18 -0.69 -0.04 0.30
CA ASN A 18 0.63 0.36 0.79
C ASN A 18 0.57 1.02 2.18
N ALA A 19 -0.53 1.70 2.52
CA ALA A 19 -0.72 2.27 3.85
C ALA A 19 -0.77 1.21 4.96
N ILE A 20 -1.31 0.02 4.70
CA ILE A 20 -1.59 -1.01 5.71
C ILE A 20 -0.36 -1.37 6.55
N PRO A 21 0.77 -1.86 5.99
CA PRO A 21 1.91 -2.27 6.80
C PRO A 21 2.49 -1.11 7.62
N HIS A 22 2.52 0.10 7.07
CA HIS A 22 3.07 1.28 7.74
C HIS A 22 2.18 1.79 8.88
N VAL A 23 0.86 1.81 8.68
CA VAL A 23 -0.09 2.19 9.74
C VAL A 23 -0.07 1.15 10.85
N VAL A 24 -0.13 -0.15 10.51
CA VAL A 24 -0.13 -1.23 11.50
C VAL A 24 1.18 -1.23 12.31
N ALA A 25 2.35 -1.24 11.65
CA ALA A 25 3.62 -1.20 12.36
C ALA A 25 3.77 0.06 13.22
N GLY A 26 3.40 1.22 12.67
CA GLY A 26 3.42 2.49 13.41
C GLY A 26 2.55 2.46 14.68
N MET A 27 1.32 1.93 14.60
CA MET A 27 0.41 1.82 15.74
C MET A 27 0.86 0.76 16.76
N MET A 28 1.52 -0.31 16.32
CA MET A 28 2.11 -1.31 17.21
C MET A 28 3.38 -0.81 17.91
N GLY A 29 3.88 0.39 17.56
CA GLY A 29 5.14 0.93 18.10
C GLY A 29 6.39 0.33 17.45
N GLU A 30 6.23 -0.43 16.37
CA GLU A 30 7.31 -1.15 15.70
C GLU A 30 8.03 -0.27 14.66
N ALA A 31 9.34 -0.49 14.56
CA ALA A 31 10.12 0.06 13.46
C ALA A 31 9.90 -0.79 12.20
N PHE A 32 9.74 -0.15 11.03
CA PHE A 32 9.42 -0.86 9.79
C PHE A 32 10.10 -0.21 8.58
N GLN A 33 10.33 -0.99 7.52
CA GLN A 33 11.00 -0.51 6.32
C GLN A 33 10.20 0.58 5.64
N SER A 34 10.86 1.68 5.27
CA SER A 34 10.22 2.82 4.62
C SER A 34 11.17 3.48 3.60
N PRO A 35 10.67 4.30 2.66
CA PRO A 35 11.53 5.02 1.71
C PRO A 35 12.45 6.05 2.40
N PHE A 36 12.17 6.42 3.65
CA PHE A 36 12.94 7.38 4.44
C PHE A 36 14.06 6.72 5.26
N ALA A 37 14.11 5.39 5.29
CA ALA A 37 15.14 4.66 6.01
C ALA A 37 16.50 4.72 5.29
N LYS A 38 17.55 4.25 5.98
CA LYS A 38 18.89 4.09 5.41
C LYS A 38 19.33 2.63 5.58
N PRO A 39 19.52 1.84 4.50
CA PRO A 39 19.25 2.20 3.10
C PRO A 39 17.75 2.39 2.80
N PRO A 40 17.36 3.25 1.84
CA PRO A 40 15.96 3.50 1.49
C PRO A 40 15.20 2.23 1.12
N GLY A 41 14.02 2.01 1.72
CA GLY A 41 13.18 0.85 1.45
C GLY A 41 13.76 -0.49 1.92
N GLU A 42 14.80 -0.46 2.76
CA GLU A 42 15.48 -1.64 3.31
C GLU A 42 15.76 -1.51 4.81
N GLY A 43 16.32 -0.37 5.22
CA GLY A 43 16.53 -0.05 6.63
C GLY A 43 15.21 0.21 7.34
N LEU A 44 15.27 0.38 8.67
CA LEU A 44 14.10 0.62 9.50
C LEU A 44 13.89 2.12 9.72
N SER A 45 12.64 2.57 9.62
CA SER A 45 12.19 3.87 10.12
C SER A 45 11.43 3.70 11.42
N SER A 46 11.40 4.73 12.26
CA SER A 46 10.65 4.71 13.52
C SER A 46 9.15 4.51 13.31
N SER A 47 8.45 4.11 14.37
CA SER A 47 7.00 3.97 14.38
C SER A 47 6.28 5.27 14.00
N THR A 48 6.75 6.42 14.48
CA THR A 48 6.21 7.74 14.11
C THR A 48 6.39 8.07 12.63
N VAL A 49 7.53 7.70 12.02
CA VAL A 49 7.71 7.90 10.58
C VAL A 49 6.79 7.00 9.79
N ASN A 50 6.62 5.74 10.22
CA ASN A 50 5.72 4.80 9.58
C ASN A 50 4.24 5.23 9.68
N ILE A 51 3.77 5.74 10.82
CA ILE A 51 2.38 6.20 10.92
C ILE A 51 2.13 7.42 10.01
N VAL A 52 3.04 8.39 9.98
CA VAL A 52 2.92 9.57 9.10
C VAL A 52 2.94 9.15 7.63
N TRP A 53 3.85 8.25 7.25
CA TRP A 53 3.92 7.73 5.89
C TRP A 53 2.68 6.92 5.50
N GLY A 54 2.16 6.10 6.40
CA GLY A 54 0.92 5.36 6.21
C GLY A 54 -0.28 6.29 5.97
N PHE A 55 -0.41 7.35 6.76
CA PHE A 55 -1.47 8.35 6.59
C PHE A 55 -1.32 9.18 5.32
N PHE A 56 -0.09 9.47 4.88
CA PHE A 56 0.13 10.07 3.57
C PHE A 56 -0.42 9.18 2.45
N ASN A 57 -0.16 7.87 2.50
CA ASN A 57 -0.69 6.92 1.52
C ASN A 57 -2.23 6.85 1.58
N LEU A 58 -2.84 6.87 2.77
CA LEU A 58 -4.29 6.93 2.92
C LEU A 58 -4.89 8.20 2.29
N ALA A 59 -4.26 9.36 2.51
CA ALA A 59 -4.70 10.62 1.94
C ALA A 59 -4.65 10.60 0.40
N VAL A 60 -3.56 10.10 -0.18
CA VAL A 60 -3.44 9.93 -1.64
C VAL A 60 -4.48 8.95 -2.17
N GLY A 61 -4.67 7.80 -1.51
CA GLY A 61 -5.70 6.82 -1.86
C GLY A 61 -7.10 7.43 -1.84
N TYR A 62 -7.45 8.18 -0.81
CA TYR A 62 -8.72 8.91 -0.72
C TYR A 62 -8.90 9.91 -1.86
N LEU A 63 -7.88 10.70 -2.19
CA LEU A 63 -7.96 11.66 -3.30
C LEU A 63 -8.20 10.95 -4.63
N LEU A 64 -7.47 9.86 -4.89
CA LEU A 64 -7.59 9.11 -6.14
C LEU A 64 -8.95 8.41 -6.29
N VAL A 65 -9.48 7.83 -5.21
CA VAL A 65 -10.75 7.07 -5.25
C VAL A 65 -11.96 8.00 -5.16
N CYS A 66 -11.95 8.95 -4.22
CA CYS A 66 -13.14 9.73 -3.89
C CYS A 66 -13.16 11.12 -4.53
N ARG A 67 -12.04 11.61 -5.11
CA ARG A 67 -11.96 12.98 -5.63
C ARG A 67 -11.68 13.11 -7.12
N VAL A 68 -11.13 12.08 -7.79
CA VAL A 68 -10.86 12.12 -9.24
C VAL A 68 -12.11 11.81 -10.06
N GLY A 69 -12.83 10.74 -9.71
CA GLY A 69 -14.05 10.30 -10.41
C GLY A 69 -15.20 9.99 -9.45
N ASP A 70 -16.31 9.51 -10.01
CA ASP A 70 -17.48 9.03 -9.26
C ASP A 70 -17.34 7.51 -9.03
N PHE A 71 -16.57 7.14 -8.01
CA PHE A 71 -16.26 5.74 -7.74
C PHE A 71 -17.52 4.96 -7.31
N GLY A 72 -17.94 4.02 -8.15
CA GLY A 72 -19.10 3.19 -7.89
C GLY A 72 -18.73 1.90 -7.17
N LEU A 73 -19.09 1.77 -5.89
CA LEU A 73 -18.93 0.50 -5.14
C LEU A 73 -19.71 -0.68 -5.75
N ARG A 74 -20.77 -0.40 -6.52
CA ARG A 74 -21.56 -1.39 -7.25
C ARG A 74 -21.10 -1.57 -8.70
N THR A 75 -20.14 -0.78 -9.15
CA THR A 75 -19.58 -0.82 -10.50
C THR A 75 -18.41 -1.80 -10.51
N THR A 76 -18.60 -2.95 -11.15
CA THR A 76 -17.59 -4.03 -11.16
C THR A 76 -16.24 -3.58 -11.68
N SER A 77 -16.20 -2.78 -12.73
CA SER A 77 -14.94 -2.28 -13.31
C SER A 77 -14.16 -1.35 -12.38
N ASP A 78 -14.86 -0.52 -11.60
CA ASP A 78 -14.21 0.40 -10.65
C ASP A 78 -13.58 -0.38 -9.51
N VAL A 79 -14.35 -1.30 -8.92
CA VAL A 79 -13.89 -2.19 -7.84
C VAL A 79 -12.80 -3.12 -8.34
N ALA A 80 -12.90 -3.63 -9.58
CA ALA A 80 -11.86 -4.47 -10.18
C ALA A 80 -10.56 -3.70 -10.39
N ALA A 81 -10.60 -2.45 -10.87
CA ALA A 81 -9.41 -1.62 -11.02
C ALA A 81 -8.74 -1.34 -9.66
N LEU A 82 -9.53 -0.90 -8.67
CA LEU A 82 -9.08 -0.68 -7.30
C LEU A 82 -8.46 -1.95 -6.70
N GLY A 83 -9.17 -3.07 -6.79
CA GLY A 83 -8.75 -4.36 -6.26
C GLY A 83 -7.49 -4.90 -6.94
N LEU A 84 -7.37 -4.73 -8.26
CA LEU A 84 -6.19 -5.14 -9.01
C LEU A 84 -4.95 -4.36 -8.58
N GLY A 85 -5.08 -3.04 -8.40
CA GLY A 85 -3.99 -2.20 -7.91
C GLY A 85 -3.53 -2.60 -6.50
N GLY A 86 -4.49 -2.81 -5.61
CA GLY A 86 -4.23 -3.31 -4.25
C GLY A 86 -3.58 -4.70 -4.23
N LEU A 87 -4.05 -5.63 -5.06
CA LEU A 87 -3.49 -6.98 -5.17
C LEU A 87 -2.04 -6.96 -5.66
N LEU A 88 -1.75 -6.23 -6.74
CA LEU A 88 -0.41 -6.18 -7.33
C LEU A 88 0.60 -5.55 -6.38
N ILE A 89 0.26 -4.42 -5.74
CA ILE A 89 1.15 -3.84 -4.74
C ILE A 89 1.29 -4.76 -3.52
N GLY A 90 0.21 -5.41 -3.08
CA GLY A 90 0.23 -6.33 -1.94
C GLY A 90 1.18 -7.50 -2.18
N LEU A 91 1.12 -8.12 -3.36
CA LEU A 91 2.06 -9.18 -3.77
C LEU A 91 3.50 -8.67 -3.86
N PHE A 92 3.70 -7.44 -4.35
CA PHE A 92 5.02 -6.81 -4.38
C PHE A 92 5.58 -6.60 -2.97
N LEU A 93 4.79 -6.02 -2.06
CA LEU A 93 5.17 -5.77 -0.66
C LEU A 93 5.42 -7.07 0.09
N ALA A 94 4.58 -8.08 -0.10
CA ALA A 94 4.75 -9.40 0.50
C ALA A 94 6.11 -10.01 0.13
N ARG A 95 6.50 -9.95 -1.15
CA ARG A 95 7.83 -10.42 -1.59
C ARG A 95 8.96 -9.51 -1.10
N ARG A 96 8.78 -8.18 -1.14
CA ARG A 96 9.82 -7.23 -0.77
C ARG A 96 10.14 -7.29 0.72
N PHE A 97 9.12 -7.25 1.58
CA PHE A 97 9.27 -7.33 3.02
C PHE A 97 9.46 -8.77 3.52
N GLY A 98 8.94 -9.76 2.80
CA GLY A 98 9.20 -11.19 3.09
C GLY A 98 10.68 -11.55 3.03
N ARG A 99 11.48 -10.84 2.23
CA ARG A 99 12.95 -10.96 2.22
C ARG A 99 13.58 -10.62 3.57
N PHE A 100 12.97 -9.71 4.32
CA PHE A 100 13.48 -9.22 5.61
C PHE A 100 12.83 -9.92 6.81
N HIS A 101 11.59 -10.39 6.66
CA HIS A 101 10.82 -11.02 7.73
C HIS A 101 10.74 -12.56 7.60
N GLY A 102 11.53 -13.16 6.71
CA GLY A 102 11.62 -14.62 6.53
C GLY A 102 10.53 -15.27 5.67
N GLY A 103 9.56 -14.52 5.15
CA GLY A 103 8.43 -15.05 4.37
C GLY A 103 8.77 -15.58 2.97
N ASN A 104 9.97 -15.30 2.45
CA ASN A 104 10.39 -15.76 1.11
C ASN A 104 11.14 -17.09 1.10
N GLU A 105 11.55 -17.60 2.27
CA GLU A 105 12.22 -18.89 2.38
C GLU A 105 11.20 -19.92 2.85
N PRO A 106 10.65 -20.78 1.97
CA PRO A 106 9.86 -21.90 2.43
C PRO A 106 10.78 -22.75 3.30
N GLN A 107 10.37 -22.98 4.55
CA GLN A 107 11.08 -23.87 5.46
C GLN A 107 11.35 -25.19 4.73
N ARG A 108 12.64 -25.47 4.49
CA ARG A 108 13.06 -26.77 3.99
C ARG A 108 12.93 -27.75 5.16
N THR A 109 11.73 -28.27 5.36
CA THR A 109 11.49 -29.49 6.15
C THR A 109 11.75 -30.71 5.30
#